data_AF-A0A2D0N646-F1
#
_entry.id   AF-A0A2D0N646-F1
#
_cell.length_a   1.000
_cell.length_b   1.000
_cell.length_c   1.000
_cell.angle_alpha   90.00
_cell.angle_beta   90.00
_cell.angle_gamma   90.00
#
_symmetry.space_group_name_H-M   'P 1'
#
loop_
_entity.id
_entity.type
_entity.pdbx_description
1 polymer ?
#
loop_
_entity_poly.entity_id
_entity_poly.type
_entity_poly.pdbx_seq_one_letter_code
_entity_poly.pdbx_strand_id
1 'polypeptide(L)'
;MPVKMRLQRKGRKKRPFYHIVVADARAPRDGRFIEKLGVYNPMTVPATIELDREKAYDWLTKGAQPTDTVRAILRFKGVLYKKHLMRGVKKGAMTAEEAETKFGEWVEAKESKVAARKAKAVEEKAEFYAKLSGTPPVIKEEVEEIPPVEVDSEEEGASAEVTEETAEATAEAPAETAEETTEATEETPAEEPAAEAAEEASEEEK
;
A
#
# COMPACT_ATOMS: atom_id res chain seq x y z
N MET A 1 -20.65 -2.67 5.35
CA MET A 1 -20.18 -4.06 5.52
C MET A 1 -18.85 -4.07 6.27
N PRO A 2 -18.42 -5.18 6.87
CA PRO A 2 -17.14 -5.23 7.59
C PRO A 2 -15.96 -5.26 6.61
N VAL A 3 -15.05 -4.31 6.75
CA VAL A 3 -13.72 -4.34 6.15
C VAL A 3 -12.91 -5.49 6.77
N LYS A 4 -12.21 -6.27 5.95
CA LYS A 4 -11.42 -7.43 6.40
C LYS A 4 -9.94 -7.27 6.04
N MET A 5 -9.07 -7.66 6.97
CA MET A 5 -7.63 -7.84 6.71
C MET A 5 -7.43 -9.29 6.25
N ARG A 6 -6.97 -9.49 5.02
CA ARG A 6 -6.92 -10.79 4.35
C ARG A 6 -5.63 -11.00 3.57
N LEU A 7 -5.36 -12.26 3.24
CA LEU A 7 -4.26 -12.64 2.34
C LEU A 7 -4.77 -12.69 0.90
N GLN A 8 -4.21 -11.83 0.04
CA GLN A 8 -4.35 -11.92 -1.41
C GLN A 8 -3.26 -12.85 -1.94
N ARG A 9 -3.60 -13.80 -2.82
CA ARG A 9 -2.61 -14.75 -3.35
C ARG A 9 -1.96 -14.18 -4.61
N LYS A 10 -0.62 -14.19 -4.60
CA LYS A 10 0.26 -13.92 -5.73
C LYS A 10 1.26 -15.09 -5.86
N GLY A 11 2.22 -14.97 -6.76
CA GLY A 11 3.18 -16.04 -7.07
C GLY A 11 2.64 -17.10 -8.03
N ARG A 12 3.43 -18.17 -8.23
CA ARG A 12 3.22 -19.17 -9.29
C ARG A 12 2.64 -20.48 -8.72
N LYS A 13 2.30 -21.44 -9.59
CA LYS A 13 1.96 -22.83 -9.19
C LYS A 13 3.11 -23.40 -8.36
N LYS A 14 2.79 -24.06 -7.24
CA LYS A 14 3.74 -24.57 -6.21
C LYS A 14 4.66 -23.53 -5.53
N ARG A 15 4.54 -22.22 -5.82
CA ARG A 15 5.30 -21.15 -5.13
C ARG A 15 4.35 -20.01 -4.71
N PRO A 16 3.57 -20.20 -3.62
CA PRO A 16 2.65 -19.18 -3.14
C PRO A 16 3.38 -18.01 -2.49
N PHE A 17 2.95 -16.80 -2.80
CA PHE A 17 3.35 -15.56 -2.14
C PHE A 17 2.08 -14.79 -1.76
N TYR A 18 2.03 -14.12 -0.62
CA TYR A 18 0.82 -13.45 -0.16
C TYR A 18 1.05 -11.97 0.11
N HIS A 19 0.12 -11.12 -0.34
CA HIS A 19 0.04 -9.74 0.13
C HIS A 19 -0.94 -9.68 1.29
N ILE A 20 -0.56 -8.98 2.37
CA ILE A 20 -1.45 -8.67 3.49
C ILE A 20 -2.18 -7.39 3.10
N VAL A 21 -3.49 -7.49 2.82
CA VAL A 21 -4.29 -6.37 2.30
C VAL A 21 -5.54 -6.13 3.11
N VAL A 22 -5.97 -4.87 3.15
CA VAL A 22 -7.25 -4.44 3.69
C VAL A 22 -8.23 -4.29 2.53
N ALA A 23 -9.38 -4.94 2.59
CA ALA A 23 -10.41 -4.87 1.55
C ALA A 23 -11.82 -5.07 2.12
N ASP A 24 -12.85 -4.69 1.36
CA ASP A 24 -14.23 -5.06 1.68
C ASP A 24 -14.41 -6.59 1.63
N ALA A 25 -15.29 -7.12 2.49
CA ALA A 25 -15.60 -8.54 2.55
C ALA A 25 -16.20 -9.14 1.25
N ARG A 26 -16.90 -8.36 0.41
CA ARG A 26 -17.48 -8.81 -0.87
C ARG A 26 -16.49 -8.81 -2.03
N ALA A 27 -15.40 -8.06 -1.96
CA ALA A 27 -14.42 -8.01 -3.05
C ALA A 27 -13.84 -9.42 -3.31
N PRO A 28 -13.60 -9.84 -4.58
CA PRO A 28 -12.99 -11.14 -4.85
C PRO A 28 -11.56 -11.20 -4.28
N ARG A 29 -11.05 -12.41 -3.96
CA ARG A 29 -9.77 -12.63 -3.23
C ARG A 29 -8.63 -11.77 -3.77
N ASP A 30 -8.48 -11.77 -5.10
CA ASP A 30 -7.34 -11.11 -5.76
C ASP A 30 -7.71 -9.84 -6.53
N GLY A 31 -8.91 -9.27 -6.29
CA GLY A 31 -9.35 -8.01 -6.89
C GLY A 31 -8.88 -6.76 -6.14
N ARG A 32 -9.65 -5.66 -6.32
CA ARG A 32 -9.38 -4.36 -5.69
C ARG A 32 -9.30 -4.47 -4.16
N PHE A 33 -8.31 -3.81 -3.59
CA PHE A 33 -8.12 -3.61 -2.15
C PHE A 33 -8.10 -2.11 -1.85
N ILE A 34 -8.17 -1.76 -0.57
CA ILE A 34 -8.09 -0.37 -0.07
C ILE A 34 -6.62 -0.01 0.16
N GLU A 35 -5.91 -0.82 0.95
CA GLU A 35 -4.49 -0.60 1.25
C GLU A 35 -3.73 -1.93 1.40
N LYS A 36 -2.44 -1.93 1.02
CA LYS A 36 -1.48 -3.02 1.25
C LYS A 36 -0.70 -2.73 2.52
N LEU A 37 -0.76 -3.64 3.50
CA LEU A 37 -0.06 -3.51 4.78
C LEU A 37 1.30 -4.20 4.81
N GLY A 38 1.55 -5.14 3.89
CA GLY A 38 2.78 -5.94 3.89
C GLY A 38 2.72 -7.17 3.01
N VAL A 39 3.67 -8.08 3.22
CA VAL A 39 3.81 -9.34 2.49
C VAL A 39 4.13 -10.50 3.43
N TYR A 40 3.75 -11.71 2.99
CA TYR A 40 3.96 -12.95 3.70
C TYR A 40 4.43 -14.04 2.73
N ASN A 41 5.60 -14.60 3.01
CA ASN A 41 6.18 -15.71 2.26
C ASN A 41 6.32 -16.95 3.16
N PRO A 42 5.51 -18.00 2.98
CA PRO A 42 5.62 -19.24 3.74
C PRO A 42 6.72 -20.18 3.24
N MET A 43 7.36 -19.89 2.10
CA MET A 43 8.36 -20.78 1.47
C MET A 43 9.77 -20.58 2.06
N THR A 44 9.99 -19.52 2.83
CA THR A 44 11.25 -19.29 3.55
C THR A 44 11.20 -19.89 4.95
N VAL A 45 12.37 -20.27 5.47
CA VAL A 45 12.55 -20.81 6.82
C VAL A 45 13.56 -19.92 7.56
N PRO A 46 13.17 -19.22 8.64
CA PRO A 46 11.79 -18.96 9.07
C PRO A 46 11.00 -18.12 8.04
N ALA A 47 9.67 -18.22 8.07
CA ALA A 47 8.78 -17.55 7.10
C ALA A 47 8.94 -16.02 7.13
N THR A 48 9.13 -15.41 5.95
CA THR A 48 9.34 -13.97 5.82
C THR A 48 8.01 -13.24 5.99
N ILE A 49 7.98 -12.31 6.95
CA ILE A 49 6.84 -11.45 7.27
C ILE A 49 7.35 -10.02 7.32
N GLU A 50 6.96 -9.23 6.33
CA GLU A 50 7.11 -7.78 6.31
C GLU A 50 5.72 -7.18 6.51
N LEU A 51 5.58 -6.29 7.48
CA LEU A 51 4.31 -5.72 7.89
C LEU A 51 4.56 -4.34 8.48
N ASP A 52 3.89 -3.34 7.94
CA ASP A 52 3.75 -2.04 8.57
C ASP A 52 2.92 -2.19 9.86
N ARG A 53 3.56 -1.94 11.00
CA ARG A 53 2.96 -2.14 12.34
C ARG A 53 1.95 -1.06 12.69
N GLU A 54 2.10 0.14 12.15
CA GLU A 54 1.32 1.32 12.50
C GLU A 54 0.03 1.34 11.68
N LYS A 55 0.12 1.21 10.36
CA LYS A 55 -1.05 1.05 9.49
C LYS A 55 -1.90 -0.14 9.90
N ALA A 56 -1.28 -1.26 10.26
CA ALA A 56 -2.01 -2.43 10.75
C ALA A 56 -2.73 -2.17 12.08
N TYR A 57 -2.15 -1.38 12.98
CA TYR A 57 -2.77 -0.95 14.23
C TYR A 57 -3.95 0.00 13.98
N ASP A 58 -3.80 0.96 13.07
CA ASP A 58 -4.85 1.92 12.73
C ASP A 58 -6.07 1.25 12.12
N TRP A 59 -5.88 0.32 11.17
CA TRP A 59 -6.97 -0.46 10.60
C TRP A 59 -7.65 -1.36 11.64
N LEU A 60 -6.91 -1.94 12.58
CA LEU A 60 -7.48 -2.66 13.72
C LEU A 60 -8.25 -1.75 14.69
N THR A 61 -7.91 -0.46 14.76
CA THR A 61 -8.60 0.54 15.59
C THR A 61 -9.87 1.05 14.90
N LYS A 62 -9.82 1.25 13.57
CA LYS A 62 -10.96 1.51 12.66
C LYS A 62 -11.95 0.33 12.56
N GLY A 63 -11.65 -0.81 13.19
CA GLY A 63 -12.55 -1.96 13.29
C GLY A 63 -12.40 -3.05 12.23
N ALA A 64 -11.34 -3.01 11.40
CA ALA A 64 -11.08 -4.03 10.39
C ALA A 64 -10.92 -5.42 11.04
N GLN A 65 -11.56 -6.43 10.46
CA GLN A 65 -11.60 -7.79 11.00
C GLN A 65 -10.52 -8.67 10.36
N PRO A 66 -9.51 -9.15 11.11
CA PRO A 66 -8.49 -10.03 10.55
C PRO A 66 -8.99 -11.46 10.36
N THR A 67 -8.66 -12.06 9.21
CA THR A 67 -8.77 -13.52 9.01
C THR A 67 -7.77 -14.26 9.89
N ASP A 68 -7.96 -15.57 10.09
CA ASP A 68 -7.22 -16.30 11.14
C ASP A 68 -5.69 -16.33 10.92
N THR A 69 -5.22 -16.60 9.71
CA THR A 69 -3.79 -16.53 9.38
C THR A 69 -3.23 -15.11 9.56
N VAL A 70 -3.99 -14.08 9.20
CA VAL A 70 -3.59 -12.67 9.41
C VAL A 70 -3.55 -12.33 10.90
N ARG A 71 -4.49 -12.83 11.70
CA ARG A 71 -4.48 -12.72 13.17
C ARG A 71 -3.24 -13.37 13.78
N ALA A 72 -2.84 -14.54 13.29
CA ALA A 72 -1.60 -15.20 13.72
C ALA A 72 -0.35 -14.37 13.37
N ILE A 73 -0.30 -13.78 12.17
CA ILE A 73 0.78 -12.86 11.74
C ILE A 73 0.81 -11.59 12.63
N LEU A 74 -0.33 -10.97 12.88
CA LEU A 74 -0.46 -9.78 13.75
C LEU A 74 -0.08 -10.07 15.21
N ARG A 75 -0.34 -11.30 15.70
CA ARG A 75 0.14 -11.77 17.01
C ARG A 75 1.66 -11.96 17.01
N PHE A 76 2.22 -12.50 15.93
CA PHE A 76 3.65 -12.76 15.80
C PHE A 76 4.49 -11.48 15.70
N LYS A 77 4.01 -10.46 14.96
CA LYS A 77 4.66 -9.14 14.81
C LYS A 77 4.30 -8.13 15.91
N GLY A 78 3.46 -8.49 16.88
CA GLY A 78 3.18 -7.66 18.06
C GLY A 78 2.08 -6.62 17.92
N VAL A 79 1.46 -6.45 16.75
CA VAL A 79 0.41 -5.43 16.54
C VAL A 79 -0.80 -5.64 17.47
N LEU A 80 -1.17 -6.90 17.74
CA LEU A 80 -2.20 -7.22 18.74
C LEU A 80 -1.76 -6.93 20.20
N TYR A 81 -0.46 -6.97 20.47
CA TYR A 81 0.10 -6.61 21.78
C TYR A 81 0.09 -5.09 21.97
N LYS A 82 0.53 -4.29 20.98
CA LYS A 82 0.34 -2.82 20.95
C LYS A 82 -1.12 -2.45 21.21
N LYS A 83 -2.07 -3.11 20.53
CA LYS A 83 -3.52 -2.90 20.76
C LYS A 83 -4.00 -3.28 22.17
N HIS A 84 -3.40 -4.27 22.82
CA HIS A 84 -3.71 -4.60 24.20
C HIS A 84 -3.20 -3.54 25.19
N LEU A 85 -1.95 -3.10 25.02
CA LEU A 85 -1.33 -2.08 25.86
C LEU A 85 -2.07 -0.74 25.75
N MET A 86 -2.35 -0.28 24.52
CA MET A 86 -3.13 0.96 24.28
C MET A 86 -4.55 0.90 24.85
N ARG A 87 -5.16 -0.30 24.97
CA ARG A 87 -6.44 -0.49 25.68
C ARG A 87 -6.28 -0.31 27.20
N GLY A 88 -5.12 -0.63 27.77
CA GLY A 88 -4.76 -0.32 29.16
C GLY A 88 -4.58 1.18 29.39
N VAL A 89 -3.84 1.86 28.50
CA VAL A 89 -3.65 3.32 28.53
C VAL A 89 -5.00 4.05 28.44
N LYS A 90 -5.88 3.68 27.49
CA LYS A 90 -7.23 4.25 27.37
C LYS A 90 -8.13 4.02 28.61
N LYS A 91 -7.78 3.07 29.48
CA LYS A 91 -8.45 2.82 30.76
C LYS A 91 -7.78 3.52 31.95
N GLY A 92 -6.71 4.27 31.75
CA GLY A 92 -5.93 4.91 32.82
C GLY A 92 -5.06 3.95 33.64
N ALA A 93 -4.78 2.74 33.15
CA ALA A 93 -4.02 1.73 33.90
C ALA A 93 -2.49 1.85 33.75
N MET A 94 -2.01 2.55 32.72
CA MET A 94 -0.58 2.77 32.41
C MET A 94 -0.46 4.09 31.63
N THR A 95 0.72 4.72 31.65
CA THR A 95 1.06 5.84 30.75
C THR A 95 1.30 5.36 29.32
N ALA A 96 1.27 6.28 28.34
CA ALA A 96 1.56 5.95 26.94
C ALA A 96 3.04 5.52 26.75
N GLU A 97 3.96 6.24 27.38
CA GLU A 97 5.41 5.98 27.33
C GLU A 97 5.75 4.58 27.87
N GLU A 98 5.17 4.19 29.02
CA GLU A 98 5.30 2.84 29.55
C GLU A 98 4.75 1.73 28.65
N ALA A 99 3.73 2.04 27.84
CA ALA A 99 3.19 1.08 26.88
C ALA A 99 4.15 0.92 25.68
N GLU A 100 4.84 1.98 25.28
CA GLU A 100 5.78 1.96 24.18
C GLU A 100 7.12 1.29 24.56
N THR A 101 7.64 1.52 25.77
CA THR A 101 8.83 0.79 26.27
C THR A 101 8.59 -0.71 26.34
N LYS A 102 7.50 -1.15 27.00
CA LYS A 102 7.09 -2.57 27.07
C LYS A 102 6.85 -3.18 25.69
N PHE A 103 6.40 -2.38 24.72
CA PHE A 103 6.24 -2.83 23.34
C PHE A 103 7.58 -2.98 22.61
N GLY A 104 8.51 -2.03 22.78
CA GLY A 104 9.87 -2.07 22.24
C GLY A 104 10.65 -3.27 22.74
N GLU A 105 10.74 -3.46 24.05
CA GLU A 105 11.37 -4.62 24.69
C GLU A 105 10.84 -5.95 24.13
N TRP A 106 9.51 -6.06 23.97
CA TRP A 106 8.88 -7.26 23.41
C TRP A 106 9.25 -7.48 21.93
N VAL A 107 9.33 -6.41 21.15
CA VAL A 107 9.72 -6.45 19.73
C VAL A 107 11.18 -6.89 19.60
N GLU A 108 12.10 -6.29 20.35
CA GLU A 108 13.53 -6.65 20.35
C GLU A 108 13.75 -8.10 20.81
N ALA A 109 13.07 -8.52 21.88
CA ALA A 109 13.08 -9.90 22.37
C ALA A 109 12.43 -10.90 21.40
N LYS A 110 11.68 -10.45 20.39
CA LYS A 110 11.18 -11.26 19.28
C LYS A 110 12.11 -11.25 18.08
N GLU A 111 12.62 -10.10 17.70
CA GLU A 111 13.47 -9.92 16.52
C GLU A 111 14.83 -10.60 16.72
N SER A 112 15.43 -10.52 17.93
CA SER A 112 16.58 -11.33 18.34
C SER A 112 16.34 -12.85 18.21
N LYS A 113 15.18 -13.35 18.66
CA LYS A 113 14.79 -14.78 18.52
C LYS A 113 14.55 -15.18 17.06
N VAL A 114 14.15 -14.26 16.20
CA VAL A 114 14.02 -14.48 14.75
C VAL A 114 15.39 -14.45 14.08
N ALA A 115 16.27 -13.53 14.44
CA ALA A 115 17.65 -13.46 13.95
C ALA A 115 18.42 -14.74 14.29
N ALA A 116 18.36 -15.21 15.54
CA ALA A 116 18.96 -16.49 15.95
C ALA A 116 18.42 -17.70 15.17
N ARG A 117 17.13 -17.69 14.78
CA ARG A 117 16.55 -18.74 13.92
C ARG A 117 16.96 -18.61 12.46
N LYS A 118 17.14 -17.39 11.95
CA LYS A 118 17.67 -17.13 10.61
C LYS A 118 19.12 -17.59 10.50
N ALA A 119 19.98 -17.23 11.46
CA ALA A 119 21.38 -17.66 11.51
C ALA A 119 21.50 -19.20 11.45
N LYS A 120 20.79 -19.91 12.33
CA LYS A 120 20.74 -21.38 12.32
C LYS A 120 20.23 -21.96 10.99
N ALA A 121 19.19 -21.39 10.39
CA ALA A 121 18.69 -21.85 9.10
C ALA A 121 19.68 -21.60 7.93
N VAL A 122 20.56 -20.59 8.05
CA VAL A 122 21.66 -20.34 7.10
C VAL A 122 22.79 -21.34 7.33
N GLU A 123 23.19 -21.59 8.58
CA GLU A 123 24.19 -22.58 8.98
C GLU A 123 23.79 -24.00 8.53
N GLU A 124 22.59 -24.46 8.89
CA GLU A 124 22.03 -25.77 8.49
C GLU A 124 22.02 -25.94 6.97
N LYS A 125 21.70 -24.86 6.23
CA LYS A 125 21.67 -24.86 4.76
C LYS A 125 23.08 -24.87 4.16
N ALA A 126 24.03 -24.16 4.74
CA ALA A 126 25.44 -24.19 4.34
C ALA A 126 26.07 -25.58 4.58
N GLU A 127 25.82 -26.17 5.75
CA GLU A 127 26.20 -27.55 6.07
C GLU A 127 25.59 -28.57 5.11
N PHE A 128 24.30 -28.43 4.79
CA PHE A 128 23.61 -29.33 3.86
C PHE A 128 24.26 -29.29 2.47
N TYR A 129 24.60 -28.11 1.96
CA TYR A 129 25.33 -28.01 0.69
C TYR A 129 26.76 -28.54 0.78
N ALA A 130 27.50 -28.24 1.86
CA ALA A 130 28.85 -28.76 2.06
C ALA A 130 28.88 -30.31 2.05
N LYS A 131 27.88 -30.95 2.70
CA LYS A 131 27.70 -32.41 2.71
C LYS A 131 27.30 -32.99 1.34
N LEU A 132 26.70 -32.21 0.45
CA LEU A 132 26.21 -32.66 -0.85
C LEU A 132 27.19 -32.41 -2.01
N SER A 133 27.88 -31.27 -2.03
CA SER A 133 28.71 -30.83 -3.17
C SER A 133 30.18 -30.58 -2.83
N GLY A 134 30.63 -30.74 -1.58
CA GLY A 134 32.02 -30.51 -1.16
C GLY A 134 32.51 -29.06 -1.22
N THR A 135 31.77 -28.17 -1.89
CA THR A 135 31.95 -26.72 -1.87
C THR A 135 30.57 -26.09 -1.69
N PRO A 136 30.34 -25.30 -0.62
CA PRO A 136 29.09 -24.57 -0.45
C PRO A 136 28.99 -23.46 -1.52
N PRO A 137 27.81 -23.22 -2.11
CA PRO A 137 27.64 -22.10 -3.04
C PRO A 137 27.84 -20.80 -2.27
N VAL A 138 28.73 -19.94 -2.77
CA VAL A 138 28.94 -18.60 -2.22
C VAL A 138 27.62 -17.84 -2.33
N ILE A 139 26.99 -17.59 -1.18
CA ILE A 139 25.88 -16.64 -1.09
C ILE A 139 26.52 -15.27 -1.29
N LYS A 140 26.46 -14.76 -2.52
CA LYS A 140 26.66 -13.33 -2.74
C LYS A 140 25.54 -12.63 -1.98
N GLU A 141 25.89 -11.91 -0.92
CA GLU A 141 25.04 -10.85 -0.39
C GLU A 141 25.09 -9.72 -1.42
N GLU A 142 24.32 -9.90 -2.48
CA GLU A 142 23.97 -8.84 -3.42
C GLU A 142 22.96 -7.94 -2.70
N VAL A 143 23.49 -7.21 -1.73
CA VAL A 143 22.99 -5.88 -1.41
C VAL A 143 23.17 -5.11 -2.72
N GLU A 144 22.09 -5.00 -3.49
CA GLU A 144 21.96 -3.93 -4.45
C GLU A 144 22.05 -2.65 -3.62
N GLU A 145 23.27 -2.15 -3.50
CA GLU A 145 23.57 -0.77 -3.12
C GLU A 145 23.03 0.07 -4.28
N ILE A 146 21.72 0.30 -4.24
CA ILE A 146 21.05 1.31 -5.04
C ILE A 146 21.83 2.58 -4.70
N PRO A 147 22.62 3.16 -5.63
CA PRO A 147 23.29 4.41 -5.34
C PRO A 147 22.21 5.42 -4.98
N PRO A 148 22.41 6.28 -3.97
CA PRO A 148 21.43 7.29 -3.63
C PRO A 148 21.19 8.12 -4.89
N VAL A 149 19.98 7.99 -5.44
CA VAL A 149 19.50 8.95 -6.42
C VAL A 149 19.30 10.22 -5.63
N GLU A 150 20.24 11.15 -5.80
CA GLU A 150 20.09 12.54 -5.40
C GLU A 150 18.85 13.08 -6.11
N VAL A 151 17.73 13.01 -5.41
CA VAL A 151 16.58 13.88 -5.65
C VAL A 151 16.95 15.23 -5.09
N ASP A 152 17.59 16.04 -5.94
CA ASP A 152 17.48 17.49 -5.86
C ASP A 152 15.99 17.84 -5.82
N SER A 153 15.54 18.29 -4.64
CA SER A 153 14.20 18.81 -4.44
C SER A 153 14.25 20.03 -3.52
N GLU A 154 14.88 21.10 -4.03
CA GLU A 154 14.57 22.46 -3.61
C GLU A 154 13.71 23.12 -4.70
N GLU A 155 12.39 23.00 -4.57
CA GLU A 155 11.46 24.03 -5.03
C GLU A 155 10.76 24.62 -3.81
N GLU A 156 10.97 25.91 -3.55
CA GLU A 156 9.96 26.94 -3.81
C GLU A 156 10.66 28.30 -3.93
N GLY A 157 10.19 29.15 -4.85
CA GLY A 157 10.92 30.35 -5.26
C GLY A 157 10.34 31.67 -4.74
N ALA A 158 11.05 32.78 -5.02
CA ALA A 158 10.47 34.12 -5.10
C ALA A 158 11.36 35.12 -5.86
N SER A 159 10.83 35.62 -6.98
CA SER A 159 10.96 37.01 -7.49
C SER A 159 12.33 37.72 -7.61
N ALA A 160 12.60 38.16 -8.84
CA ALA A 160 13.36 39.36 -9.26
C ALA A 160 14.89 39.39 -9.10
N GLU A 161 15.62 39.28 -10.22
CA GLU A 161 16.26 40.45 -10.86
C GLU A 161 16.53 40.19 -12.36
N VAL A 162 16.78 41.25 -13.14
CA VAL A 162 17.00 41.22 -14.60
C VAL A 162 18.22 42.07 -14.93
N THR A 163 19.23 41.53 -15.62
CA THR A 163 20.12 42.26 -16.56
C THR A 163 21.02 41.34 -17.39
N GLU A 164 21.22 41.75 -18.66
CA GLU A 164 22.37 41.52 -19.57
C GLU A 164 22.84 40.07 -19.85
N GLU A 165 22.59 39.54 -21.07
CA GLU A 165 23.37 39.73 -22.32
C GLU A 165 24.42 38.60 -22.49
N THR A 166 24.28 37.73 -23.50
CA THR A 166 24.91 37.93 -24.82
C THR A 166 24.20 37.13 -25.90
N ALA A 167 24.11 37.70 -27.11
CA ALA A 167 23.42 37.13 -28.26
C ALA A 167 24.25 36.10 -29.05
N GLU A 168 23.57 35.20 -29.78
CA GLU A 168 23.72 35.14 -31.24
C GLU A 168 22.48 34.55 -31.93
N ALA A 169 22.25 34.91 -33.20
CA ALA A 169 20.99 34.66 -33.92
C ALA A 169 21.20 33.98 -35.27
N THR A 170 20.19 33.23 -35.75
CA THR A 170 19.93 32.75 -37.14
C THR A 170 18.54 32.09 -37.09
N ALA A 171 17.46 32.71 -37.60
CA ALA A 171 16.93 32.60 -38.99
C ALA A 171 16.64 31.14 -39.42
N GLU A 172 15.53 30.75 -40.06
CA GLU A 172 14.43 31.48 -40.74
C GLU A 172 13.17 30.57 -40.80
N ALA A 173 11.98 31.11 -41.06
CA ALA A 173 10.75 30.34 -41.33
C ALA A 173 10.50 30.21 -42.86
N PRO A 174 9.60 29.30 -43.32
CA PRO A 174 8.24 29.72 -43.73
C PRO A 174 7.14 28.73 -43.25
N ALA A 175 5.89 29.13 -42.92
CA ALA A 175 4.79 29.61 -43.78
C ALA A 175 4.37 28.57 -44.87
N GLU A 176 3.10 28.28 -45.18
CA GLU A 176 1.80 28.95 -44.97
C GLU A 176 0.66 27.87 -44.98
N THR A 177 -0.62 28.10 -44.66
CA THR A 177 -1.66 28.65 -45.59
C THR A 177 -3.04 28.74 -44.89
N ALA A 178 -3.76 29.87 -45.05
CA ALA A 178 -5.21 30.19 -44.88
C ALA A 178 -6.02 29.67 -43.64
N GLU A 179 -6.79 30.46 -42.87
CA GLU A 179 -7.94 31.36 -43.21
C GLU A 179 -9.13 30.59 -43.85
N GLU A 180 -10.41 30.70 -43.43
CA GLU A 180 -11.21 31.86 -42.97
C GLU A 180 -12.29 31.51 -41.90
N THR A 181 -12.64 32.51 -41.06
CA THR A 181 -13.97 33.17 -40.85
C THR A 181 -15.25 32.29 -40.77
N THR A 182 -16.17 32.38 -39.79
CA THR A 182 -16.94 33.57 -39.32
C THR A 182 -17.40 33.56 -37.84
N GLU A 183 -17.64 34.77 -37.31
CA GLU A 183 -18.40 35.17 -36.11
C GLU A 183 -19.89 34.67 -36.13
N ALA A 184 -20.79 34.79 -35.12
CA ALA A 184 -20.80 35.32 -33.73
C ALA A 184 -22.03 34.76 -32.93
N THR A 185 -21.94 34.72 -31.59
CA THR A 185 -22.78 35.44 -30.57
C THR A 185 -24.30 35.64 -30.84
N GLU A 186 -25.31 35.42 -29.97
CA GLU A 186 -25.44 35.03 -28.53
C GLU A 186 -26.88 34.49 -28.21
N GLU A 187 -27.12 34.15 -26.93
CA GLU A 187 -28.38 33.98 -26.15
C GLU A 187 -29.73 34.56 -26.69
N THR A 188 -30.96 34.09 -26.37
CA THR A 188 -31.56 33.61 -25.08
C THR A 188 -32.92 32.85 -25.31
N PRO A 189 -33.61 32.28 -24.28
CA PRO A 189 -34.69 31.29 -24.45
C PRO A 189 -36.16 31.73 -24.16
N ALA A 190 -37.12 31.02 -24.80
CA ALA A 190 -38.56 30.82 -24.46
C ALA A 190 -39.14 29.69 -25.39
N GLU A 191 -40.29 29.00 -25.23
CA GLU A 191 -41.29 28.80 -24.16
C GLU A 191 -42.02 27.42 -24.38
N GLU A 192 -43.17 27.16 -23.72
CA GLU A 192 -44.01 25.94 -23.71
C GLU A 192 -45.33 26.10 -24.55
N PRO A 193 -46.41 25.25 -24.55
CA PRO A 193 -46.62 23.82 -24.19
C PRO A 193 -47.58 23.04 -25.18
N ALA A 194 -48.18 21.92 -24.70
CA ALA A 194 -49.36 21.14 -25.20
C ALA A 194 -49.10 19.95 -26.18
N ALA A 195 -49.81 18.80 -26.15
CA ALA A 195 -50.74 18.15 -25.19
C ALA A 195 -50.93 16.64 -25.57
N GLU A 196 -51.94 15.95 -24.98
CA GLU A 196 -52.45 14.58 -25.30
C GLU A 196 -51.77 13.39 -24.56
N ALA A 197 -52.46 12.41 -23.95
CA ALA A 197 -53.81 12.34 -23.36
C ALA A 197 -53.86 11.21 -22.30
N ALA A 198 -54.93 11.14 -21.50
CA ALA A 198 -55.11 10.14 -20.45
C ALA A 198 -56.32 9.21 -20.73
N GLU A 199 -56.04 7.91 -20.66
CA GLU A 199 -56.95 6.76 -20.57
C GLU A 199 -56.10 5.70 -19.83
N GLU A 200 -56.54 4.90 -18.87
CA GLU A 200 -57.87 4.38 -18.56
C GLU A 200 -57.92 4.04 -17.05
N ALA A 201 -59.03 4.28 -16.37
CA ALA A 201 -59.25 3.80 -15.00
C ALA A 201 -60.75 3.53 -14.75
N SER A 202 -61.03 2.45 -14.01
CA SER A 202 -62.33 1.92 -13.55
C SER A 202 -63.34 1.45 -14.61
N GLU A 203 -63.50 0.11 -14.74
CA GLU A 203 -64.69 -0.60 -14.25
C GLU A 203 -64.47 -2.14 -14.14
N GLU A 204 -65.13 -2.76 -13.14
CA GLU A 204 -65.37 -4.22 -12.92
C GLU A 204 -64.15 -5.20 -12.78
N GLU A 205 -64.22 -6.34 -12.06
CA GLU A 205 -65.36 -7.11 -11.53
C GLU A 205 -64.99 -7.92 -10.24
N LYS A 206 -66.02 -8.20 -9.40
CA LYS A 206 -66.16 -9.27 -8.38
C LYS A 206 -65.11 -9.48 -7.26
#